data_AF-A0A3D2S9H9-F1
#
_entry.id   AF-A0A3D2S9H9-F1
#
_cell.length_a   1.000
_cell.length_b   1.000
_cell.length_c   1.000
_cell.angle_alpha   90.00
_cell.angle_beta   90.00
_cell.angle_gamma   90.00
#
_symmetry.space_group_name_H-M   'P 1'
#
loop_
_entity.id
_entity.type
_entity.pdbx_description
1 polymer ?
#
loop_
_entity_poly.entity_id
_entity_poly.type
_entity_poly.pdbx_seq_one_letter_code
_entity_poly.pdbx_strand_id
1 'polypeptide(L)'
;EYFLVDEAMFHARPDLVLCGRTLTGHAPAKGQQLEDHYFGSIPERSYNFMIDFETECHKLGIPVRTRHNEVAPGQFECAPMFEECNLAVDHNTLLMDVMEKIARKHHLRVLFHEKPFAGVNGSGKHNNWSMGTDTGKNLLSPGKTPRTNLQFLTFFINTIKAVHEGADLLRASIASASNDHRLGANEAPPAIISVFIGGALRHVLEEIENRVDGKAFDELEKADLKLDIHNKIPDLMLDNTDRNRTSPFAFTGNKFEFRAVGSTANCARPMTVLNCIVANQLKAFRTEVDAMIKGGEKKDSAILIVLRRYISECKAILFEGDNYSDEWHAEAARRGLNNIKTTPEALEMYLTEKAHNIFVDNKIFSERELHARVEIEMEEYAKKIQIEARVLSELVYNFILPAAVTYQNELLDNIAKLKSAGVGESAYAAQLTMVMQMSEYLNNMRNSLEAMIEERKKANAIEDAGERAKAYCTSVKPHFDVIRKYADYIERYAPDSVWPLPKYRELLFVR
;
A
#
# COMPACT_ATOMS: atom_id res chain seq x y z
N GLU A 1 -0.65 3.57 -9.85
CA GLU A 1 -1.94 2.99 -10.30
C GLU A 1 -3.10 3.89 -9.92
N TYR A 2 -4.25 3.74 -10.58
CA TYR A 2 -5.47 4.51 -10.34
C TYR A 2 -6.69 3.81 -10.95
N PHE A 3 -7.90 4.18 -10.52
CA PHE A 3 -9.14 3.79 -11.19
C PHE A 3 -9.71 4.93 -12.03
N LEU A 4 -10.43 4.60 -13.11
CA LEU A 4 -11.30 5.52 -13.83
C LEU A 4 -12.76 5.14 -13.65
N VAL A 5 -13.59 6.13 -13.36
CA VAL A 5 -15.04 5.98 -13.26
C VAL A 5 -15.71 7.05 -14.12
N ASP A 6 -16.85 6.71 -14.71
CA ASP A 6 -17.71 7.69 -15.37
C ASP A 6 -18.11 8.82 -14.40
N GLU A 7 -18.03 10.07 -14.84
CA GLU A 7 -18.31 11.24 -14.01
C GLU A 7 -19.74 11.25 -13.46
N ALA A 8 -20.74 10.83 -14.23
CA ALA A 8 -22.13 10.81 -13.76
C ALA A 8 -22.31 9.74 -12.67
N MET A 9 -21.71 8.56 -12.86
CA MET A 9 -21.73 7.49 -11.86
C MET A 9 -20.98 7.85 -10.58
N PHE A 10 -19.87 8.59 -10.71
CA PHE A 10 -19.15 9.14 -9.57
C PHE A 10 -20.03 10.10 -8.76
N HIS A 11 -20.69 11.07 -9.40
CA HIS A 11 -21.56 12.03 -8.71
C HIS A 11 -22.83 11.39 -8.11
N ALA A 12 -23.29 10.28 -8.68
CA ALA A 12 -24.38 9.49 -8.12
C ALA A 12 -23.95 8.66 -6.88
N ARG A 13 -22.69 8.73 -6.46
CA ARG A 13 -22.12 8.06 -5.28
C ARG A 13 -21.53 9.06 -4.30
N PRO A 14 -22.31 9.58 -3.33
CA PRO A 14 -21.83 10.57 -2.36
C PRO A 14 -20.59 10.12 -1.58
N ASP A 15 -20.46 8.83 -1.30
CA ASP A 15 -19.27 8.24 -0.69
C ASP A 15 -18.03 8.29 -1.59
N LEU A 16 -18.15 8.00 -2.88
CA LEU A 16 -17.04 8.19 -3.81
C LEU A 16 -16.63 9.66 -3.88
N VAL A 17 -17.59 10.57 -3.91
CA VAL A 17 -17.33 12.02 -4.01
C VAL A 17 -16.58 12.53 -2.77
N LEU A 18 -17.06 12.17 -1.58
CA LEU A 18 -16.60 12.77 -0.33
C LEU A 18 -15.45 12.00 0.33
N CYS A 19 -15.35 10.69 0.08
CA CYS A 19 -14.36 9.82 0.71
C CYS A 19 -13.33 9.27 -0.29
N GLY A 20 -13.54 9.43 -1.60
CA GLY A 20 -12.70 8.83 -2.63
C GLY A 20 -12.84 7.30 -2.75
N ARG A 21 -13.74 6.71 -1.95
CA ARG A 21 -14.00 5.27 -1.89
C ARG A 21 -15.46 4.99 -1.62
N THR A 22 -15.88 3.79 -1.98
CA THR A 22 -17.20 3.28 -1.63
C THR A 22 -17.21 2.76 -0.19
N LEU A 23 -18.20 3.20 0.59
CA LEU A 23 -18.42 2.75 1.97
C LEU A 23 -19.39 1.57 2.03
N THR A 24 -20.29 1.47 1.06
CA THR A 24 -21.18 0.33 0.82
C THR A 24 -21.11 -0.12 -0.64
N GLY A 25 -21.55 -1.34 -0.94
CA GLY A 25 -21.63 -1.88 -2.29
C GLY A 25 -21.34 -3.36 -2.34
N HIS A 26 -22.31 -4.13 -2.83
CA HIS A 26 -22.19 -5.56 -3.07
C HIS A 26 -21.28 -5.85 -4.27
N ALA A 27 -20.45 -6.88 -4.13
CA ALA A 27 -19.55 -7.32 -5.20
C ALA A 27 -20.35 -7.82 -6.42
N PRO A 28 -19.89 -7.53 -7.66
CA PRO A 28 -20.54 -8.02 -8.87
C PRO A 28 -20.31 -9.53 -9.06
N ALA A 29 -21.19 -10.19 -9.82
CA ALA A 29 -21.05 -11.62 -10.13
C ALA A 29 -19.76 -11.92 -10.92
N LYS A 30 -19.44 -11.08 -11.91
CA LYS A 30 -18.12 -11.03 -12.56
C LYS A 30 -17.33 -9.90 -11.89
N GLY A 31 -16.25 -10.25 -11.20
CA GLY A 31 -15.27 -9.30 -10.66
C GLY A 31 -13.97 -9.40 -11.46
N GLN A 32 -12.87 -9.62 -10.75
CA GLN A 32 -11.53 -9.82 -11.33
C GLN A 32 -11.11 -11.29 -11.44
N GLN A 33 -12.03 -12.25 -11.25
CA GLN A 33 -11.69 -13.68 -11.08
C GLN A 33 -11.06 -14.33 -12.31
N LEU A 34 -11.15 -13.72 -13.48
CA LEU A 34 -10.62 -14.26 -14.73
C LEU A 34 -9.20 -13.79 -15.04
N GLU A 35 -8.66 -12.83 -14.27
CA GLU A 35 -7.35 -12.19 -14.53
C GLU A 35 -7.21 -11.65 -15.98
N ASP A 36 -8.33 -11.44 -16.67
CA ASP A 36 -8.43 -11.11 -18.10
C ASP A 36 -8.11 -9.65 -18.42
N HIS A 37 -7.97 -8.82 -17.38
CA HIS A 37 -7.74 -7.39 -17.50
C HIS A 37 -6.27 -7.01 -17.59
N TYR A 38 -5.37 -7.76 -16.92
CA TYR A 38 -3.95 -7.40 -16.89
C TYR A 38 -3.32 -7.52 -18.28
N PHE A 39 -2.75 -6.43 -18.79
CA PHE A 39 -2.29 -6.31 -20.18
C PHE A 39 -3.36 -6.60 -21.26
N GLY A 40 -4.65 -6.60 -20.91
CA GLY A 40 -5.75 -6.66 -21.87
C GLY A 40 -5.86 -5.38 -22.71
N SER A 41 -6.75 -5.37 -23.70
CA SER A 41 -7.03 -4.17 -24.50
C SER A 41 -7.63 -3.04 -23.66
N ILE A 42 -7.12 -1.82 -23.80
CA ILE A 42 -7.62 -0.62 -23.10
C ILE A 42 -8.86 -0.11 -23.87
N PRO A 43 -9.99 0.17 -23.20
CA PRO A 43 -11.17 0.76 -23.83
C PRO A 43 -10.86 2.10 -24.47
N GLU A 44 -11.52 2.38 -25.59
CA GLU A 44 -11.29 3.57 -26.39
C GLU A 44 -11.42 4.88 -25.58
N ARG A 45 -12.46 5.01 -24.74
CA ARG A 45 -12.65 6.21 -23.91
C ARG A 45 -11.51 6.42 -22.90
N SER A 46 -11.07 5.36 -22.22
CA SER A 46 -9.93 5.41 -21.31
C SER A 46 -8.62 5.69 -22.06
N TYR A 47 -8.46 5.12 -23.26
CA TYR A 47 -7.29 5.31 -24.10
C TYR A 47 -7.16 6.75 -24.60
N ASN A 48 -8.27 7.38 -25.01
CA ASN A 48 -8.29 8.79 -25.43
C ASN A 48 -7.94 9.72 -24.27
N PHE A 49 -8.47 9.46 -23.06
CA PHE A 49 -8.03 10.15 -21.85
C PHE A 49 -6.52 10.01 -21.62
N MET A 50 -5.97 8.80 -21.82
CA MET A 50 -4.54 8.54 -21.65
C MET A 50 -3.67 9.31 -22.62
N ILE A 51 -4.03 9.36 -23.90
CA ILE A 51 -3.32 10.14 -24.91
C ILE A 51 -3.25 11.61 -24.51
N ASP A 52 -4.37 12.18 -24.04
CA ASP A 52 -4.43 13.60 -23.71
C ASP A 52 -3.61 13.94 -22.46
N PHE A 53 -3.69 13.14 -21.39
CA PHE A 53 -2.89 13.45 -20.20
C PHE A 53 -1.40 13.25 -20.47
N GLU A 54 -1.02 12.24 -21.25
CA GLU A 54 0.37 12.01 -21.64
C GLU A 54 0.91 13.17 -22.47
N THR A 55 0.12 13.68 -23.41
CA THR A 55 0.47 14.84 -24.23
C THR A 55 0.72 16.06 -23.36
N GLU A 56 -0.14 16.34 -22.38
CA GLU A 56 0.08 17.44 -21.44
C GLU A 56 1.28 17.20 -20.52
N CYS A 57 1.49 15.97 -20.06
CA CYS A 57 2.65 15.59 -19.26
C CYS A 57 3.96 15.86 -20.01
N HIS A 58 4.04 15.48 -21.30
CA HIS A 58 5.20 15.75 -22.13
C HIS A 58 5.46 17.24 -22.34
N LYS A 59 4.43 18.07 -22.49
CA LYS A 59 4.58 19.54 -22.54
C LYS A 59 5.15 20.11 -21.25
N LEU A 60 4.86 19.47 -20.12
CA LEU A 60 5.35 19.85 -18.78
C LEU A 60 6.71 19.21 -18.43
N GLY A 61 7.30 18.42 -19.32
CA GLY A 61 8.59 17.76 -19.11
C GLY A 61 8.51 16.43 -18.36
N ILE A 62 7.32 15.94 -18.03
CA ILE A 62 7.12 14.65 -17.34
C ILE A 62 7.30 13.52 -18.36
N PRO A 63 8.28 12.61 -18.17
CA PRO A 63 8.64 11.60 -19.16
C PRO A 63 7.79 10.33 -19.04
N VAL A 64 6.45 10.45 -19.12
CA VAL A 64 5.53 9.29 -19.09
C VAL A 64 5.89 8.29 -20.20
N ARG A 65 6.04 7.00 -19.87
CA ARG A 65 6.54 6.01 -20.82
C ARG A 65 5.63 4.82 -21.00
N THR A 66 5.08 4.29 -19.91
CA THR A 66 4.26 3.08 -19.92
C THR A 66 2.85 3.41 -19.49
N ARG A 67 1.89 2.71 -20.09
CA ARG A 67 0.49 2.64 -19.66
C ARG A 67 -0.06 1.24 -19.93
N HIS A 68 -0.85 0.70 -19.01
CA HIS A 68 -1.56 -0.56 -19.21
C HIS A 68 -2.78 -0.66 -18.29
N ASN A 69 -3.67 -1.62 -18.62
CA ASN A 69 -4.67 -2.08 -17.67
C ASN A 69 -3.98 -2.76 -16.48
N GLU A 70 -4.53 -2.56 -15.30
CA GLU A 70 -4.21 -3.33 -14.10
C GLU A 70 -5.17 -4.52 -13.95
N VAL A 71 -4.98 -5.30 -12.88
CA VAL A 71 -5.74 -6.53 -12.62
C VAL A 71 -7.24 -6.26 -12.39
N ALA A 72 -7.59 -5.19 -11.67
CA ALA A 72 -9.00 -4.89 -11.41
C ALA A 72 -9.69 -4.17 -12.60
N PRO A 73 -10.99 -4.42 -12.84
CA PRO A 73 -11.72 -3.69 -13.88
C PRO A 73 -11.73 -2.18 -13.61
N GLY A 74 -11.37 -1.40 -14.62
CA GLY A 74 -11.30 0.06 -14.51
C GLY A 74 -10.06 0.58 -13.78
N GLN A 75 -9.13 -0.30 -13.38
CA GLN A 75 -7.83 0.04 -12.84
C GLN A 75 -6.78 0.12 -13.96
N PHE A 76 -5.89 1.09 -13.85
CA PHE A 76 -4.82 1.34 -14.81
C PHE A 76 -3.53 1.72 -14.08
N GLU A 77 -2.42 1.56 -14.80
CA GLU A 77 -1.11 2.04 -14.39
C GLU A 77 -0.54 2.97 -15.47
N CYS A 78 0.19 4.00 -15.03
CA CYS A 78 1.17 4.68 -15.87
C CYS A 78 2.45 4.88 -15.08
N ALA A 79 3.61 4.75 -15.75
CA ALA A 79 4.90 5.04 -15.14
C ALA A 79 5.75 5.97 -16.03
N PRO A 80 6.33 7.04 -15.46
CA PRO A 80 7.37 7.82 -16.13
C PRO A 80 8.72 7.11 -16.06
N MET A 81 9.65 7.56 -16.91
CA MET A 81 11.06 7.24 -16.73
C MET A 81 11.55 7.75 -15.36
N PHE A 82 12.51 7.05 -14.76
CA PHE A 82 13.11 7.48 -13.49
C PHE A 82 13.85 8.81 -13.66
N GLU A 83 13.86 9.61 -12.60
CA GLU A 83 14.50 10.92 -12.54
C GLU A 83 15.23 11.08 -11.21
N GLU A 84 15.90 12.22 -11.02
CA GLU A 84 16.40 12.61 -9.70
C GLU A 84 15.22 12.67 -8.70
N CYS A 85 15.45 12.24 -7.45
CA CYS A 85 14.38 11.95 -6.51
C CYS A 85 13.47 13.16 -6.25
N ASN A 86 14.04 14.37 -6.08
CA ASN A 86 13.23 15.56 -5.88
C ASN A 86 12.37 15.87 -7.11
N LEU A 87 12.98 15.86 -8.30
CA LEU A 87 12.26 16.11 -9.55
C LEU A 87 11.14 15.07 -9.80
N ALA A 88 11.42 13.79 -9.54
CA ALA A 88 10.44 12.71 -9.69
C ALA A 88 9.22 12.89 -8.78
N VAL A 89 9.43 13.39 -7.55
CA VAL A 89 8.37 13.70 -6.59
C VAL A 89 7.51 14.86 -7.09
N ASP A 90 8.14 15.93 -7.58
CA ASP A 90 7.44 17.10 -8.13
C ASP A 90 6.62 16.71 -9.38
N HIS A 91 7.25 15.97 -10.31
CA HIS A 91 6.61 15.44 -11.51
C HIS A 91 5.46 14.47 -11.19
N ASN A 92 5.59 13.61 -10.16
CA ASN A 92 4.48 12.74 -9.74
C ASN A 92 3.28 13.55 -9.24
N THR A 93 3.52 14.58 -8.43
CA THR A 93 2.46 15.44 -7.89
C THR A 93 1.76 16.20 -9.02
N LEU A 94 2.53 16.75 -9.96
CA LEU A 94 2.00 17.44 -11.13
C LEU A 94 1.25 16.49 -12.08
N LEU A 95 1.74 15.28 -12.29
CA LEU A 95 1.06 14.23 -13.06
C LEU A 95 -0.34 13.95 -12.51
N MET A 96 -0.49 13.81 -11.19
CA MET A 96 -1.79 13.58 -10.57
C MET A 96 -2.77 14.74 -10.84
N ASP A 97 -2.31 16.00 -10.72
CA ASP A 97 -3.12 17.18 -11.03
C ASP A 97 -3.52 17.24 -12.52
N VAL A 98 -2.60 16.93 -13.43
CA VAL A 98 -2.88 16.85 -14.87
C VAL A 98 -3.93 15.78 -15.15
N MET A 99 -3.77 14.59 -14.57
CA MET A 99 -4.72 13.49 -14.74
C MET A 99 -6.13 13.88 -14.28
N GLU A 100 -6.28 14.53 -13.12
CA GLU A 100 -7.60 14.98 -12.66
C GLU A 100 -8.24 15.99 -13.62
N LYS A 101 -7.46 16.97 -14.09
CA LYS A 101 -7.95 18.01 -15.01
C LYS A 101 -8.38 17.42 -16.35
N ILE A 102 -7.59 16.50 -16.90
CA ILE A 102 -7.89 15.86 -18.19
C ILE A 102 -9.04 14.88 -18.06
N ALA A 103 -9.13 14.11 -16.97
CA ALA A 103 -10.24 13.18 -16.77
C ALA A 103 -11.59 13.89 -16.84
N ARG A 104 -11.73 15.07 -16.23
CA ARG A 104 -12.95 15.89 -16.30
C ARG A 104 -13.35 16.27 -17.73
N LYS A 105 -12.37 16.54 -18.61
CA LYS A 105 -12.63 16.84 -20.03
C LYS A 105 -13.18 15.64 -20.81
N HIS A 106 -12.90 14.43 -20.33
CA HIS A 106 -13.37 13.16 -20.90
C HIS A 106 -14.62 12.61 -20.18
N HIS A 107 -15.26 13.42 -19.32
CA HIS A 107 -16.36 13.01 -18.45
C HIS A 107 -16.00 11.82 -17.57
N LEU A 108 -14.74 11.72 -17.17
CA LEU A 108 -14.22 10.70 -16.28
C LEU A 108 -13.78 11.32 -14.95
N ARG A 109 -13.62 10.46 -13.96
CA ARG A 109 -13.00 10.77 -12.68
C ARG A 109 -11.89 9.77 -12.41
N VAL A 110 -10.72 10.29 -12.07
CA VAL A 110 -9.60 9.49 -11.60
C VAL A 110 -9.76 9.32 -10.10
N LEU A 111 -9.71 8.07 -9.64
CA LEU A 111 -9.70 7.74 -8.22
C LEU A 111 -8.30 7.25 -7.85
N PHE A 112 -7.61 8.03 -7.03
CA PHE A 112 -6.29 7.68 -6.50
C PHE A 112 -6.35 6.99 -5.15
N HIS A 113 -7.54 6.88 -4.52
CA HIS A 113 -7.68 6.20 -3.23
C HIS A 113 -7.14 4.75 -3.33
N GLU A 114 -6.43 4.28 -2.30
CA GLU A 114 -5.73 2.99 -2.30
C GLU A 114 -6.66 1.78 -2.43
N LYS A 115 -7.90 1.95 -1.98
CA LYS A 115 -8.96 0.93 -2.05
C LYS A 115 -10.34 1.53 -2.39
N PRO A 116 -10.59 2.01 -3.63
CA PRO A 116 -11.85 2.68 -3.95
C PRO A 116 -13.05 1.73 -3.89
N PHE A 117 -12.84 0.47 -4.27
CA PHE A 117 -13.85 -0.60 -4.28
C PHE A 117 -13.37 -1.77 -3.44
N ALA A 118 -14.25 -2.34 -2.60
CA ALA A 118 -13.88 -3.53 -1.84
C ALA A 118 -13.97 -4.81 -2.70
N GLY A 119 -13.22 -5.83 -2.34
CA GLY A 119 -13.25 -7.13 -3.03
C GLY A 119 -12.50 -7.19 -4.37
N VAL A 120 -11.88 -6.10 -4.82
CA VAL A 120 -10.99 -6.05 -6.01
C VAL A 120 -9.59 -5.56 -5.63
N ASN A 121 -8.60 -5.61 -6.53
CA ASN A 121 -7.24 -5.09 -6.27
C ASN A 121 -7.28 -3.62 -5.82
N GLY A 122 -6.35 -3.26 -4.95
CA GLY A 122 -6.13 -1.85 -4.56
C GLY A 122 -5.14 -1.17 -5.50
N SER A 123 -5.00 0.14 -5.38
CA SER A 123 -4.04 0.93 -6.15
C SER A 123 -2.79 1.28 -5.32
N GLY A 124 -1.62 0.94 -5.82
CA GLY A 124 -0.31 1.31 -5.28
C GLY A 124 0.40 2.45 -6.04
N LYS A 125 1.50 2.91 -5.46
CA LYS A 125 2.47 3.81 -6.11
C LYS A 125 3.88 3.35 -5.80
N HIS A 126 4.36 2.34 -6.52
CA HIS A 126 5.66 1.75 -6.27
C HIS A 126 6.79 2.76 -6.47
N ASN A 127 7.68 2.87 -5.48
CA ASN A 127 8.86 3.71 -5.57
C ASN A 127 10.06 2.84 -5.95
N ASN A 128 10.44 2.91 -7.23
CA ASN A 128 11.66 2.31 -7.74
C ASN A 128 12.86 3.20 -7.36
N TRP A 129 13.65 2.77 -6.39
CA TRP A 129 14.72 3.53 -5.77
C TRP A 129 16.10 2.98 -6.14
N SER A 130 16.99 3.88 -6.55
CA SER A 130 18.40 3.57 -6.84
C SER A 130 19.33 4.71 -6.43
N MET A 131 20.63 4.43 -6.34
CA MET A 131 21.65 5.44 -6.02
C MET A 131 22.68 5.52 -7.14
N GLY A 132 22.79 6.70 -7.75
CA GLY A 132 23.78 7.01 -8.77
C GLY A 132 24.88 7.93 -8.27
N THR A 133 26.08 7.79 -8.81
CA THR A 133 27.15 8.80 -8.66
C THR A 133 26.96 9.94 -9.66
N ASP A 134 27.58 11.09 -9.39
CA ASP A 134 27.73 12.21 -10.32
C ASP A 134 28.36 11.83 -11.68
N THR A 135 29.14 10.75 -11.69
CA THR A 135 29.75 10.13 -12.89
C THR A 135 28.82 9.17 -13.64
N GLY A 136 27.55 9.06 -13.25
CA GLY A 136 26.54 8.23 -13.92
C GLY A 136 26.61 6.74 -13.59
N LYS A 137 27.34 6.33 -12.54
CA LYS A 137 27.41 4.92 -12.13
C LYS A 137 26.30 4.61 -11.13
N ASN A 138 25.47 3.62 -11.45
CA ASN A 138 24.51 3.06 -10.50
C ASN A 138 25.22 2.14 -9.50
N LEU A 139 25.16 2.47 -8.22
CA LEU A 139 25.81 1.77 -7.11
C LEU A 139 25.09 0.46 -6.72
N LEU A 140 23.86 0.28 -7.18
CA LEU A 140 23.05 -0.93 -6.99
C LEU A 140 23.00 -1.80 -8.24
N SER A 141 23.77 -1.47 -9.28
CA SER A 141 24.01 -2.38 -10.40
C SER A 141 25.16 -3.33 -10.06
N PRO A 142 24.99 -4.65 -10.28
CA PRO A 142 26.10 -5.58 -10.15
C PRO A 142 27.24 -5.21 -11.11
N GLY A 143 28.48 -5.32 -10.63
CA GLY A 143 29.66 -4.91 -11.37
C GLY A 143 30.19 -5.98 -12.32
N LYS A 144 31.17 -5.58 -13.15
CA LYS A 144 31.86 -6.46 -14.12
C LYS A 144 33.27 -6.88 -13.69
N THR A 145 33.69 -6.48 -12.50
CA THR A 145 35.01 -6.79 -11.93
C THR A 145 34.86 -7.08 -10.43
N PRO A 146 35.78 -7.83 -9.82
CA PRO A 146 35.75 -8.08 -8.37
C PRO A 146 35.69 -6.78 -7.54
N ARG A 147 36.42 -5.73 -7.96
CA ARG A 147 36.41 -4.43 -7.28
C ARG A 147 35.05 -3.73 -7.36
N THR A 148 34.44 -3.71 -8.54
CA THR A 148 33.10 -3.11 -8.71
C THR A 148 32.01 -3.94 -8.02
N ASN A 149 32.22 -5.25 -7.87
CA ASN A 149 31.30 -6.12 -7.13
C ASN A 149 31.35 -5.89 -5.63
N LEU A 150 32.54 -5.63 -5.08
CA LEU A 150 32.67 -5.20 -3.68
C LEU A 150 31.95 -3.88 -3.44
N GLN A 151 32.02 -2.92 -4.38
CA GLN A 151 31.26 -1.68 -4.31
C GLN A 151 29.75 -1.95 -4.31
N PHE A 152 29.26 -2.73 -5.26
CA PHE A 152 27.85 -3.13 -5.33
C PHE A 152 27.39 -3.77 -4.01
N LEU A 153 28.09 -4.80 -3.52
CA LEU A 153 27.78 -5.48 -2.27
C LEU A 153 27.78 -4.52 -1.08
N THR A 154 28.70 -3.56 -1.07
CA THR A 154 28.76 -2.54 -0.01
C THR A 154 27.45 -1.76 0.07
N PHE A 155 26.97 -1.20 -1.03
CA PHE A 155 25.73 -0.42 -1.03
C PHE A 155 24.48 -1.29 -0.90
N PHE A 156 24.49 -2.48 -1.50
CA PHE A 156 23.40 -3.45 -1.43
C PHE A 156 23.14 -3.93 0.01
N ILE A 157 24.18 -4.43 0.70
CA ILE A 157 24.05 -4.92 2.08
C ILE A 157 23.76 -3.76 3.05
N ASN A 158 24.37 -2.58 2.85
CA ASN A 158 24.03 -1.41 3.67
C ASN A 158 22.58 -0.96 3.47
N THR A 159 22.01 -1.10 2.27
CA THR A 159 20.59 -0.81 2.06
C THR A 159 19.73 -1.79 2.85
N ILE A 160 20.03 -3.09 2.79
CA ILE A 160 19.30 -4.12 3.56
C ILE A 160 19.40 -3.83 5.06
N LYS A 161 20.60 -3.50 5.56
CA LYS A 161 20.83 -3.15 6.97
C LYS A 161 20.06 -1.89 7.37
N ALA A 162 20.03 -0.88 6.51
CA ALA A 162 19.24 0.33 6.74
C ALA A 162 17.75 0.02 6.85
N VAL A 163 17.22 -0.83 5.96
CA VAL A 163 15.81 -1.26 5.98
C VAL A 163 15.52 -2.12 7.22
N HIS A 164 16.44 -3.00 7.62
CA HIS A 164 16.31 -3.78 8.86
C HIS A 164 16.20 -2.90 10.09
N GLU A 165 17.10 -1.93 10.22
CA GLU A 165 17.06 -1.00 11.36
C GLU A 165 15.90 -0.01 11.26
N GLY A 166 15.53 0.41 10.06
CA GLY A 166 14.49 1.41 9.80
C GLY A 166 13.11 0.85 9.49
N ALA A 167 12.86 -0.45 9.69
CA ALA A 167 11.66 -1.14 9.24
C ALA A 167 10.37 -0.45 9.73
N ASP A 168 10.31 -0.14 11.02
CA ASP A 168 9.17 0.52 11.64
C ASP A 168 8.95 1.94 11.10
N LEU A 169 10.04 2.67 10.80
CA LEU A 169 9.96 4.00 10.20
C LEU A 169 9.48 3.94 8.75
N LEU A 170 9.90 2.93 7.98
CA LEU A 170 9.37 2.69 6.64
C LEU A 170 7.88 2.36 6.67
N ARG A 171 7.43 1.52 7.61
CA ARG A 171 6.01 1.24 7.82
C ARG A 171 5.23 2.50 8.20
N ALA A 172 5.80 3.35 9.07
CA ALA A 172 5.21 4.63 9.46
C ALA A 172 5.13 5.62 8.28
N SER A 173 6.13 5.63 7.39
CA SER A 173 6.19 6.54 6.24
C SER A 173 5.10 6.34 5.18
N ILE A 174 4.48 5.15 5.18
CA ILE A 174 3.38 4.78 4.28
C ILE A 174 2.03 4.65 5.01
N ALA A 175 1.99 5.00 6.30
CA ALA A 175 0.78 4.96 7.11
C ALA A 175 -0.21 6.06 6.68
N SER A 176 -1.45 5.66 6.44
CA SER A 176 -2.58 6.55 6.16
C SER A 176 -3.88 5.78 6.31
N ALA A 177 -4.97 6.49 6.61
CA ALA A 177 -6.30 5.89 6.75
C ALA A 177 -6.70 5.04 5.53
N SER A 178 -6.38 5.50 4.33
CA SER A 178 -6.72 4.85 3.08
C SER A 178 -5.82 3.64 2.77
N ASN A 179 -4.50 3.73 3.00
CA ASN A 179 -3.57 2.63 2.75
C ASN A 179 -3.77 1.45 3.75
N ASP A 180 -4.29 1.71 4.96
CA ASP A 180 -4.69 0.65 5.91
C ASP A 180 -5.73 -0.32 5.31
N HIS A 181 -6.51 0.11 4.31
CA HIS A 181 -7.47 -0.75 3.61
C HIS A 181 -6.87 -1.55 2.44
N ARG A 182 -5.63 -1.24 2.07
CA ARG A 182 -4.92 -1.86 0.95
C ARG A 182 -3.93 -2.92 1.44
N LEU A 183 -3.13 -2.60 2.45
CA LEU A 183 -2.03 -3.47 2.91
C LEU A 183 -2.52 -4.86 3.33
N GLY A 184 -1.78 -5.90 2.92
CA GLY A 184 -2.04 -7.30 3.28
C GLY A 184 -3.16 -7.99 2.49
N ALA A 185 -3.56 -7.44 1.34
CA ALA A 185 -4.59 -8.04 0.48
C ALA A 185 -4.30 -7.78 -1.01
N ASN A 186 -4.67 -8.71 -1.88
CA ASN A 186 -4.73 -8.56 -3.35
C ASN A 186 -3.52 -7.81 -3.95
N GLU A 187 -2.34 -8.45 -3.94
CA GLU A 187 -1.05 -7.93 -4.46
C GLU A 187 -0.44 -6.72 -3.72
N ALA A 188 -1.09 -6.17 -2.70
CA ALA A 188 -0.46 -5.20 -1.80
C ALA A 188 0.27 -5.91 -0.65
N PRO A 189 1.52 -5.55 -0.32
CA PRO A 189 2.28 -6.22 0.74
C PRO A 189 1.63 -6.05 2.13
N PRO A 190 1.85 -6.98 3.08
CA PRO A 190 1.41 -6.80 4.46
C PRO A 190 2.17 -5.65 5.14
N ALA A 191 1.73 -5.29 6.36
CA ALA A 191 2.38 -4.28 7.19
C ALA A 191 3.73 -4.70 7.79
N ILE A 192 4.19 -5.93 7.51
CA ILE A 192 5.49 -6.46 7.91
C ILE A 192 6.51 -6.04 6.85
N ILE A 193 7.47 -5.21 7.21
CA ILE A 193 8.57 -4.85 6.28
C ILE A 193 9.57 -6.00 6.22
N SER A 194 9.71 -6.58 5.04
CA SER A 194 10.67 -7.62 4.68
C SER A 194 11.40 -7.24 3.39
N VAL A 195 12.58 -7.82 3.16
CA VAL A 195 13.37 -7.58 1.95
C VAL A 195 13.48 -8.86 1.13
N PHE A 196 13.06 -8.78 -0.12
CA PHE A 196 13.26 -9.82 -1.14
C PHE A 196 14.52 -9.50 -1.95
N ILE A 197 15.45 -10.44 -2.06
CA ILE A 197 16.68 -10.26 -2.83
C ILE A 197 16.89 -11.29 -3.94
N GLY A 198 16.06 -12.34 -3.99
CA GLY A 198 16.19 -13.44 -4.93
C GLY A 198 17.20 -14.49 -4.46
N GLY A 199 16.96 -15.74 -4.87
CA GLY A 199 17.75 -16.90 -4.43
C GLY A 199 19.24 -16.80 -4.76
N ALA A 200 19.58 -16.24 -5.93
CA ALA A 200 20.97 -16.08 -6.35
C ALA A 200 21.75 -15.11 -5.44
N LEU A 201 21.21 -13.92 -5.15
CA LEU A 201 21.88 -12.99 -4.21
C LEU A 201 21.89 -13.54 -2.79
N ARG A 202 20.82 -14.25 -2.38
CA ARG A 202 20.77 -14.92 -1.07
C ARG A 202 21.93 -15.89 -0.90
N HIS A 203 22.20 -16.74 -1.89
CA HIS A 203 23.34 -17.65 -1.87
C HIS A 203 24.68 -16.91 -1.80
N VAL A 204 24.83 -15.79 -2.52
CA VAL A 204 26.06 -14.96 -2.45
C VAL A 204 26.28 -14.41 -1.03
N LEU A 205 25.22 -13.94 -0.36
CA LEU A 205 25.32 -13.45 1.02
C LEU A 205 25.71 -14.57 2.00
N GLU A 206 25.10 -15.75 1.88
CA GLU A 206 25.41 -16.91 2.73
C GLU A 206 26.87 -17.38 2.56
N GLU A 207 27.41 -17.30 1.34
CA GLU A 207 28.79 -17.67 1.06
C GLU A 207 29.79 -16.67 1.66
N ILE A 208 29.49 -15.36 1.61
CA ILE A 208 30.29 -14.33 2.31
C ILE A 208 30.26 -14.59 3.82
N GLU A 209 29.11 -14.89 4.39
CA GLU A 209 28.96 -15.15 5.81
C GLU A 209 29.77 -16.37 6.29
N ASN A 210 29.67 -17.47 5.55
CA ASN A 210 30.30 -18.74 5.91
C ASN A 210 31.82 -18.73 5.69
N ARG A 211 32.30 -18.03 4.65
CA ARG A 211 33.71 -18.06 4.27
C ARG A 211 34.54 -17.00 4.99
N VAL A 212 33.98 -15.84 5.34
CA VAL A 212 34.73 -14.79 6.05
C VAL A 212 34.77 -15.11 7.54
N ASP A 213 35.76 -15.87 7.99
CA ASP A 213 35.89 -16.16 9.42
C ASP A 213 36.46 -14.94 10.16
N GLY A 214 35.97 -14.64 11.37
CA GLY A 214 36.32 -13.43 12.13
C GLY A 214 37.77 -13.35 12.64
N LYS A 215 38.68 -14.17 12.10
CA LYS A 215 40.12 -14.23 12.37
C LYS A 215 40.90 -13.91 11.09
N ALA A 216 42.22 -13.77 11.21
CA ALA A 216 43.13 -13.39 10.13
C ALA A 216 42.77 -14.11 8.81
N PHE A 217 42.19 -13.33 7.90
CA PHE A 217 41.64 -13.80 6.65
C PHE A 217 42.80 -13.81 5.62
N ASP A 218 43.21 -14.99 5.14
CA ASP A 218 44.40 -15.12 4.28
C ASP A 218 44.19 -14.38 2.93
N GLU A 219 45.25 -13.82 2.36
CA GLU A 219 45.20 -13.06 1.10
C GLU A 219 44.76 -13.93 -0.09
N LEU A 220 45.08 -15.23 -0.06
CA LEU A 220 44.62 -16.21 -1.04
C LEU A 220 43.12 -16.46 -0.95
N GLU A 221 42.60 -16.77 0.24
CA GLU A 221 41.17 -16.97 0.48
C GLU A 221 40.33 -15.72 0.13
N LYS A 222 40.89 -14.53 0.35
CA LYS A 222 40.30 -13.25 -0.06
C LYS A 222 40.19 -13.10 -1.57
N ALA A 223 41.26 -13.43 -2.28
CA ALA A 223 41.30 -13.35 -3.74
C ALA A 223 40.31 -14.34 -4.35
N ASP A 224 40.27 -15.56 -3.82
CA ASP A 224 39.36 -16.63 -4.24
C ASP A 224 37.90 -16.25 -3.96
N LEU A 225 37.57 -15.74 -2.77
CA LEU A 225 36.21 -15.29 -2.46
C LEU A 225 35.76 -14.17 -3.41
N LYS A 226 36.64 -13.19 -3.68
CA LYS A 226 36.35 -12.08 -4.60
C LYS A 226 36.14 -12.58 -6.04
N LEU A 227 36.90 -13.59 -6.47
CA LEU A 227 36.75 -14.22 -7.78
C LEU A 227 35.46 -15.06 -7.85
N ASP A 228 35.13 -15.83 -6.82
CA ASP A 228 33.92 -16.65 -6.76
C ASP A 228 32.66 -15.80 -6.76
N ILE A 229 32.62 -14.74 -5.95
CA ILE A 229 31.54 -13.74 -5.97
C ILE A 229 31.43 -13.13 -7.38
N HIS A 230 32.56 -12.84 -8.02
CA HIS A 230 32.56 -12.27 -9.36
C HIS A 230 32.02 -13.24 -10.42
N ASN A 231 32.28 -14.54 -10.29
CA ASN A 231 31.81 -15.54 -11.24
C ASN A 231 30.30 -15.81 -11.14
N LYS A 232 29.67 -15.60 -9.97
CA LYS A 232 28.23 -15.86 -9.75
C LYS A 232 27.31 -14.67 -10.01
N ILE A 233 27.82 -13.45 -9.90
CA ILE A 233 27.05 -12.22 -10.18
C ILE A 233 26.56 -12.12 -11.66
N PRO A 234 27.28 -12.61 -12.69
CA PRO A 234 26.78 -12.68 -14.05
C PRO A 234 25.50 -13.50 -14.23
N ASP A 235 25.32 -14.59 -13.47
CA ASP A 235 24.10 -15.41 -13.49
C ASP A 235 22.88 -14.67 -12.90
N LEU A 236 23.12 -13.60 -12.13
CA LEU A 236 22.09 -12.74 -11.55
C LEU A 236 21.28 -11.96 -12.60
N MET A 237 21.87 -11.71 -13.77
CA MET A 237 21.21 -11.00 -14.89
C MET A 237 20.23 -11.92 -15.63
N LEU A 238 20.35 -13.24 -15.45
CA LEU A 238 19.50 -14.26 -16.06
C LEU A 238 18.42 -14.76 -15.11
N ASP A 239 18.58 -14.52 -13.80
CA ASP A 239 17.62 -14.94 -12.80
C ASP A 239 16.35 -14.09 -12.89
N ASN A 240 15.43 -14.60 -13.70
CA ASN A 240 14.06 -14.13 -13.87
C ASN A 240 13.17 -14.69 -12.74
N THR A 241 13.76 -14.96 -11.56
CA THR A 241 13.04 -15.52 -10.41
C THR A 241 11.89 -14.59 -10.08
N ASP A 242 10.72 -15.15 -10.33
CA ASP A 242 9.39 -14.73 -9.97
C ASP A 242 9.38 -13.52 -9.04
N ARG A 243 8.94 -12.38 -9.59
CA ARG A 243 8.76 -11.13 -8.86
C ARG A 243 7.80 -11.44 -7.75
N ASN A 244 8.29 -11.76 -6.56
CA ASN A 244 7.45 -12.03 -5.40
C ASN A 244 6.68 -10.73 -5.08
N ARG A 245 5.53 -10.54 -5.73
CA ARG A 245 4.76 -9.28 -5.77
C ARG A 245 4.32 -8.87 -4.37
N THR A 246 4.23 -9.84 -3.47
CA THR A 246 3.82 -9.70 -2.07
C THR A 246 4.88 -9.05 -1.18
N SER A 247 6.14 -8.95 -1.63
CA SER A 247 7.21 -8.33 -0.83
C SER A 247 7.08 -6.79 -0.80
N PRO A 248 7.21 -6.16 0.37
CA PRO A 248 7.16 -4.70 0.48
C PRO A 248 8.40 -4.01 -0.08
N PHE A 249 9.59 -4.62 -0.01
CA PHE A 249 10.83 -4.04 -0.50
C PHE A 249 11.64 -5.08 -1.27
N ALA A 250 11.69 -4.97 -2.59
CA ALA A 250 12.26 -6.02 -3.45
C ALA A 250 13.42 -5.50 -4.29
N PHE A 251 14.54 -6.23 -4.32
CA PHE A 251 15.61 -5.96 -5.28
C PHE A 251 15.19 -6.48 -6.67
N THR A 252 15.22 -5.60 -7.68
CA THR A 252 14.77 -5.91 -9.05
C THR A 252 15.92 -5.79 -10.05
N GLY A 253 17.09 -6.31 -9.67
CA GLY A 253 18.28 -6.47 -10.51
C GLY A 253 19.28 -5.31 -10.46
N ASN A 254 18.80 -4.06 -10.43
CA ASN A 254 19.67 -2.87 -10.38
C ASN A 254 19.15 -1.73 -9.49
N LYS A 255 18.10 -1.99 -8.74
CA LYS A 255 17.36 -1.03 -7.90
C LYS A 255 16.51 -1.81 -6.90
N PHE A 256 16.05 -1.13 -5.86
CA PHE A 256 15.00 -1.66 -5.00
C PHE A 256 13.65 -1.05 -5.36
N GLU A 257 12.58 -1.82 -5.19
CA GLU A 257 11.21 -1.39 -5.41
C GLU A 257 10.48 -1.41 -4.06
N PHE A 258 10.03 -0.23 -3.61
CA PHE A 258 9.23 -0.09 -2.40
C PHE A 258 7.73 -0.07 -2.75
N ARG A 259 7.06 -1.20 -2.52
CA ARG A 259 5.67 -1.47 -2.98
C ARG A 259 4.59 -1.11 -1.96
N ALA A 260 4.96 -0.90 -0.70
CA ALA A 260 4.00 -0.60 0.37
C ALA A 260 3.39 0.81 0.29
N VAL A 261 3.91 1.66 -0.59
CA VAL A 261 3.49 3.06 -0.77
C VAL A 261 2.09 3.14 -1.40
N GLY A 262 1.19 3.88 -0.75
CA GLY A 262 -0.17 4.11 -1.22
C GLY A 262 -0.25 5.01 -2.46
N SER A 263 -1.28 4.82 -3.29
CA SER A 263 -1.52 5.58 -4.52
C SER A 263 -1.82 7.06 -4.31
N THR A 264 -2.39 7.46 -3.18
CA THR A 264 -2.59 8.88 -2.82
C THR A 264 -1.35 9.51 -2.19
N ALA A 265 -0.45 8.69 -1.65
CA ALA A 265 0.68 9.19 -0.88
C ALA A 265 1.62 10.07 -1.73
N ASN A 266 2.10 11.16 -1.13
CA ASN A 266 3.21 11.91 -1.71
C ASN A 266 4.50 11.12 -1.51
N CYS A 267 5.19 10.78 -2.61
CA CYS A 267 6.43 10.01 -2.59
C CYS A 267 7.54 10.63 -1.73
N ALA A 268 7.52 11.95 -1.48
CA ALA A 268 8.47 12.64 -0.62
C ALA A 268 8.58 12.00 0.76
N ARG A 269 7.45 11.57 1.35
CA ARG A 269 7.42 11.00 2.72
C ARG A 269 8.23 9.69 2.80
N PRO A 270 7.88 8.61 2.06
CA PRO A 270 8.65 7.38 2.08
C PRO A 270 10.08 7.56 1.57
N MET A 271 10.33 8.45 0.60
CA MET A 271 11.68 8.70 0.10
C MET A 271 12.56 9.46 1.11
N THR A 272 12.00 10.39 1.88
CA THR A 272 12.73 11.07 2.97
C THR A 272 13.19 10.05 4.00
N VAL A 273 12.29 9.15 4.43
CA VAL A 273 12.63 8.10 5.39
C VAL A 273 13.67 7.14 4.82
N LEU A 274 13.43 6.59 3.62
CA LEU A 274 14.35 5.63 2.99
C LEU A 274 15.74 6.22 2.77
N ASN A 275 15.83 7.44 2.24
CA ASN A 275 17.11 8.11 2.03
C ASN A 275 17.80 8.41 3.37
N CYS A 276 17.05 8.82 4.42
CA CYS A 276 17.61 9.12 5.73
C CYS A 276 18.17 7.87 6.42
N ILE A 277 17.42 6.75 6.45
CA ILE A 277 17.90 5.50 7.08
C ILE A 277 19.13 4.95 6.35
N VAL A 278 19.16 5.04 5.02
CA VAL A 278 20.33 4.62 4.21
C VAL A 278 21.51 5.54 4.46
N ALA A 279 21.32 6.87 4.49
CA ALA A 279 22.38 7.82 4.79
C ALA A 279 22.97 7.60 6.20
N ASN A 280 22.10 7.37 7.20
CA ASN A 280 22.51 7.07 8.57
C ASN A 280 23.35 5.78 8.62
N GLN A 281 22.88 4.72 7.96
CA GLN A 281 23.58 3.44 7.92
C GLN A 281 24.94 3.55 7.20
N LEU A 282 25.03 4.31 6.11
CA LEU A 282 26.30 4.53 5.40
C LEU A 282 27.32 5.32 6.25
N LYS A 283 26.87 6.27 7.08
CA LYS A 283 27.73 6.98 8.05
C LYS A 283 28.26 6.03 9.12
N ALA A 284 27.41 5.16 9.67
CA ALA A 284 27.79 4.14 10.65
C ALA A 284 28.82 3.17 10.05
N PHE A 285 28.52 2.62 8.87
CA PHE A 285 29.42 1.73 8.13
C PHE A 285 30.79 2.36 7.89
N ARG A 286 30.83 3.61 7.42
CA ARG A 286 32.10 4.33 7.22
C ARG A 286 32.89 4.43 8.52
N THR A 287 32.24 4.77 9.62
CA THR A 287 32.89 4.91 10.93
C THR A 287 33.51 3.60 11.39
N GLU A 288 32.79 2.48 11.24
CA GLU A 288 33.28 1.15 11.59
C GLU A 288 34.46 0.71 10.72
N VAL A 289 34.37 0.89 9.40
CA VAL A 289 35.45 0.55 8.45
C VAL A 289 36.69 1.41 8.70
N ASP A 290 36.53 2.72 8.90
CA ASP A 290 37.64 3.63 9.19
C ASP A 290 38.34 3.27 10.51
N ALA A 291 37.60 2.79 11.51
CA ALA A 291 38.18 2.30 12.77
C ALA A 291 39.03 1.05 12.57
N MET A 292 38.57 0.08 11.76
CA MET A 292 39.35 -1.12 11.44
C MET A 292 40.62 -0.78 10.66
N ILE A 293 40.53 0.13 9.70
CA ILE A 293 41.70 0.59 8.92
C ILE A 293 42.74 1.25 9.83
N LYS A 294 42.31 2.09 10.78
CA LYS A 294 43.21 2.67 11.80
C LYS A 294 43.84 1.61 12.70
N GLY A 295 43.13 0.50 12.94
CA GLY A 295 43.63 -0.67 13.66
C GLY A 295 44.62 -1.54 12.88
N GLY A 296 44.91 -1.22 11.61
CA GLY A 296 45.89 -1.92 10.77
C GLY A 296 45.29 -2.83 9.70
N GLU A 297 43.96 -2.97 9.63
CA GLU A 297 43.30 -3.75 8.58
C GLU A 297 43.40 -3.08 7.21
N LYS A 298 43.63 -3.87 6.15
CA LYS A 298 43.55 -3.36 4.78
C LYS A 298 42.11 -2.98 4.45
N LYS A 299 41.93 -1.92 3.65
CA LYS A 299 40.61 -1.39 3.26
C LYS A 299 39.58 -2.46 2.82
N ASP A 300 39.94 -3.30 1.85
CA ASP A 300 39.02 -4.32 1.34
C ASP A 300 38.70 -5.40 2.39
N SER A 301 39.66 -5.70 3.29
CA SER A 301 39.50 -6.63 4.42
C SER A 301 38.49 -6.06 5.42
N ALA A 302 38.72 -4.81 5.85
CA ALA A 302 37.82 -4.10 6.75
C ALA A 302 36.38 -4.04 6.22
N ILE A 303 36.21 -3.73 4.93
CA ILE A 303 34.89 -3.71 4.27
C ILE A 303 34.22 -5.09 4.38
N LEU A 304 34.90 -6.17 3.95
CA LEU A 304 34.32 -7.51 3.95
C LEU A 304 33.95 -7.99 5.35
N ILE A 305 34.78 -7.69 6.37
CA ILE A 305 34.50 -8.08 7.76
C ILE A 305 33.23 -7.39 8.27
N VAL A 306 33.09 -6.08 8.04
CA VAL A 306 31.88 -5.33 8.44
C VAL A 306 30.65 -5.82 7.68
N LEU A 307 30.75 -6.01 6.36
CA LEU A 307 29.64 -6.51 5.54
C LEU A 307 29.19 -7.90 5.96
N ARG A 308 30.13 -8.80 6.30
CA ARG A 308 29.81 -10.13 6.82
C ARG A 308 28.98 -10.06 8.10
N ARG A 309 29.39 -9.21 9.05
CA ARG A 309 28.60 -8.98 10.28
C ARG A 309 27.19 -8.49 9.95
N TYR A 310 27.06 -7.52 9.06
CA TYR A 310 25.75 -7.00 8.67
C TYR A 310 24.86 -8.06 8.00
N ILE A 311 25.43 -8.95 7.19
CA ILE A 311 24.68 -10.09 6.63
C ILE A 311 24.07 -10.93 7.74
N SER A 312 24.86 -11.31 8.75
CA SER A 312 24.37 -12.08 9.90
C SER A 312 23.25 -11.36 10.67
N GLU A 313 23.39 -10.05 10.87
CA GLU A 313 22.39 -9.23 11.57
C GLU A 313 21.10 -9.05 10.78
N CYS A 314 21.18 -9.03 9.44
CA CYS A 314 20.02 -8.77 8.57
C CYS A 314 19.23 -10.04 8.20
N LYS A 315 19.63 -11.22 8.67
CA LYS A 315 18.94 -12.48 8.36
C LYS A 315 17.45 -12.44 8.67
N ALA A 316 17.07 -11.73 9.74
CA ALA A 316 15.69 -11.62 10.18
C ALA A 316 14.79 -11.01 9.09
N ILE A 317 15.25 -9.97 8.37
CA ILE A 317 14.43 -9.24 7.41
C ILE A 317 14.39 -9.85 6.01
N LEU A 318 15.35 -10.73 5.68
CA LEU A 318 15.42 -11.36 4.37
C LEU A 318 14.40 -12.49 4.23
N PHE A 319 13.46 -12.33 3.30
CA PHE A 319 12.38 -13.28 3.07
C PHE A 319 12.03 -13.42 1.58
N GLU A 320 12.04 -14.67 1.12
CA GLU A 320 11.86 -15.02 -0.30
C GLU A 320 10.48 -15.66 -0.60
N GLY A 321 9.67 -15.94 0.44
CA GLY A 321 8.40 -16.67 0.32
C GLY A 321 7.17 -15.77 0.24
N ASP A 322 5.98 -16.38 0.27
CA ASP A 322 4.72 -15.65 0.23
C ASP A 322 4.48 -14.83 1.51
N ASN A 323 4.43 -13.49 1.37
CA ASN A 323 4.23 -12.58 2.50
C ASN A 323 2.78 -12.59 3.02
N TYR A 324 1.83 -13.23 2.34
CA TYR A 324 0.45 -13.36 2.84
C TYR A 324 0.22 -14.56 3.74
N SER A 325 1.12 -15.53 3.68
CA SER A 325 0.99 -16.78 4.42
C SER A 325 0.92 -16.53 5.93
N ASP A 326 0.02 -17.23 6.62
CA ASP A 326 -0.05 -17.20 8.09
C ASP A 326 1.26 -17.75 8.70
N GLU A 327 1.93 -18.65 7.98
CA GLU A 327 3.27 -19.13 8.30
C GLU A 327 4.28 -17.98 8.34
N TRP A 328 4.26 -17.07 7.36
CA TRP A 328 5.13 -15.89 7.37
C TRP A 328 4.79 -14.95 8.52
N HIS A 329 3.51 -14.71 8.80
CA HIS A 329 3.11 -13.86 9.93
C HIS A 329 3.64 -14.39 11.26
N ALA A 330 3.55 -15.71 11.49
CA ALA A 330 4.10 -16.35 12.69
C ALA A 330 5.65 -16.34 12.70
N GLU A 331 6.28 -16.56 11.56
CA GLU A 331 7.74 -16.57 11.43
C GLU A 331 8.35 -15.18 11.60
N ALA A 332 7.77 -14.15 10.99
CA ALA A 332 8.17 -12.76 11.14
C ALA A 332 8.15 -12.33 12.62
N ALA A 333 7.10 -12.70 13.35
CA ALA A 333 7.02 -12.45 14.80
C ALA A 333 8.14 -13.17 15.57
N ARG A 334 8.44 -14.44 15.24
CA ARG A 334 9.58 -15.17 15.83
C ARG A 334 10.93 -14.51 15.54
N ARG A 335 11.06 -13.88 14.36
CA ARG A 335 12.25 -13.12 13.95
C ARG A 335 12.32 -11.71 14.53
N GLY A 336 11.31 -11.28 15.28
CA GLY A 336 11.24 -9.94 15.87
C GLY A 336 10.86 -8.83 14.89
N LEU A 337 10.26 -9.16 13.73
CA LEU A 337 9.73 -8.17 12.80
C LEU A 337 8.32 -7.75 13.24
N ASN A 338 8.10 -6.45 13.36
CA ASN A 338 6.81 -5.91 13.76
C ASN A 338 5.76 -6.02 12.64
N ASN A 339 4.50 -6.23 13.04
CA ASN A 339 3.34 -6.22 12.16
C ASN A 339 2.36 -5.12 12.61
N ILE A 340 2.72 -3.86 12.38
CA ILE A 340 1.92 -2.72 12.83
C ILE A 340 0.83 -2.43 11.79
N LYS A 341 -0.37 -2.98 12.02
CA LYS A 341 -1.45 -2.95 11.02
C LYS A 341 -2.13 -1.59 10.91
N THR A 342 -2.19 -0.82 11.98
CA THR A 342 -2.98 0.42 12.04
C THR A 342 -2.12 1.67 11.90
N THR A 343 -2.67 2.70 11.28
CA THR A 343 -1.96 3.98 11.12
C THR A 343 -1.58 4.65 12.44
N PRO A 344 -2.46 4.77 13.46
CA PRO A 344 -2.07 5.41 14.72
C PRO A 344 -0.86 4.75 15.38
N GLU A 345 -0.87 3.42 15.53
CA GLU A 345 0.27 2.68 16.11
C GLU A 345 1.54 2.83 15.26
N ALA A 346 1.42 2.85 13.93
CA ALA A 346 2.58 3.01 13.05
C ALA A 346 3.20 4.41 13.18
N LEU A 347 2.39 5.45 13.34
CA LEU A 347 2.86 6.83 13.48
C LEU A 347 3.62 7.06 14.79
N GLU A 348 3.31 6.32 15.87
CA GLU A 348 4.05 6.39 17.14
C GLU A 348 5.52 5.98 16.99
N MET A 349 5.88 5.23 15.94
CA MET A 349 7.26 4.84 15.69
C MET A 349 8.18 6.05 15.45
N TYR A 350 7.64 7.17 14.96
CA TYR A 350 8.37 8.42 14.83
C TYR A 350 8.69 9.10 16.16
N LEU A 351 8.02 8.72 17.25
CA LEU A 351 8.25 9.29 18.59
C LEU A 351 9.25 8.47 19.41
N THR A 352 9.81 7.41 18.84
CA THR A 352 10.82 6.58 19.50
C THR A 352 12.18 7.29 19.54
N GLU A 353 13.01 6.97 20.54
CA GLU A 353 14.40 7.45 20.62
C GLU A 353 15.20 7.08 19.35
N LYS A 354 14.92 5.91 18.77
CA LYS A 354 15.53 5.47 17.50
C LYS A 354 15.19 6.43 16.35
N ALA A 355 13.93 6.82 16.22
CA ALA A 355 13.50 7.78 15.21
C ALA A 355 14.16 9.15 15.44
N HIS A 356 14.17 9.61 16.68
CA HIS A 356 14.82 10.85 17.06
C HIS A 356 16.29 10.86 16.61
N ASN A 357 17.07 9.85 16.98
CA ASN A 357 18.49 9.77 16.60
C ASN A 357 18.67 9.71 15.08
N ILE A 358 17.82 8.97 14.36
CA ILE A 358 17.90 8.90 12.91
C ILE A 358 17.61 10.26 12.26
N PHE A 359 16.53 10.96 12.63
CA PHE A 359 16.13 12.20 11.94
C PHE A 359 16.86 13.44 12.46
N VAL A 360 17.03 13.57 13.76
CA VAL A 360 17.61 14.76 14.41
C VAL A 360 19.12 14.79 14.24
N ASP A 361 19.83 13.68 14.45
CA ASP A 361 21.29 13.66 14.30
C ASP A 361 21.71 13.82 12.82
N ASN A 362 20.85 13.35 11.90
CA ASN A 362 21.04 13.59 10.46
C ASN A 362 20.54 14.97 9.99
N LYS A 363 19.99 15.80 10.89
CA LYS A 363 19.49 17.15 10.62
C LYS A 363 18.41 17.18 9.54
N ILE A 364 17.57 16.15 9.50
CA ILE A 364 16.43 16.08 8.59
C ILE A 364 15.22 16.79 9.21
N PHE A 365 14.97 16.55 10.49
CA PHE A 365 13.94 17.24 11.28
C PHE A 365 14.52 17.64 12.63
N SER A 366 14.02 18.72 13.20
CA SER A 366 14.11 18.97 14.64
C SER A 366 13.12 18.09 15.41
N GLU A 367 13.36 17.90 16.70
CA GLU A 367 12.43 17.19 17.60
C GLU A 367 11.01 17.75 17.51
N ARG A 368 10.89 19.09 17.53
CA ARG A 368 9.60 19.78 17.40
C ARG A 368 8.90 19.47 16.08
N GLU A 369 9.63 19.46 14.96
CA GLU A 369 9.05 19.15 13.65
C GLU A 369 8.60 17.69 13.56
N LEU A 370 9.33 16.77 14.18
CA LEU A 370 8.98 15.35 14.21
C LEU A 370 7.68 15.12 14.97
N HIS A 371 7.56 15.70 16.17
CA HIS A 371 6.33 15.64 16.98
C HIS A 371 5.14 16.30 16.28
N ALA A 372 5.32 17.50 15.71
CA ALA A 372 4.26 18.21 15.01
C ALA A 372 3.75 17.44 13.79
N ARG A 373 4.64 16.77 13.04
CA ARG A 373 4.24 15.90 11.93
C ARG A 373 3.37 14.74 12.41
N VAL A 374 3.77 14.05 13.47
CA VAL A 374 2.97 12.95 14.03
C VAL A 374 1.59 13.44 14.45
N GLU A 375 1.51 14.56 15.15
CA GLU A 375 0.25 15.15 15.59
C GLU A 375 -0.68 15.49 14.42
N ILE A 376 -0.15 16.11 13.36
CA ILE A 376 -0.91 16.45 12.15
C ILE A 376 -1.44 15.18 11.46
N GLU A 377 -0.62 14.15 11.32
CA GLU A 377 -1.04 12.89 10.66
C GLU A 377 -2.09 12.13 11.49
N MET A 378 -1.96 12.14 12.82
CA MET A 378 -2.98 11.59 13.74
C MET A 378 -4.31 12.34 13.60
N GLU A 379 -4.25 13.67 13.52
CA GLU A 379 -5.43 14.49 13.32
C GLU A 379 -6.08 14.26 11.94
N GLU A 380 -5.28 14.18 10.88
CA GLU A 380 -5.73 13.86 9.53
C GLU A 380 -6.42 12.50 9.48
N TYR A 381 -5.82 11.48 10.11
CA TYR A 381 -6.42 10.16 10.23
C TYR A 381 -7.79 10.21 10.91
N ALA A 382 -7.87 10.83 12.09
CA ALA A 382 -9.12 10.95 12.84
C ALA A 382 -10.21 11.68 12.02
N LYS A 383 -9.84 12.76 11.32
CA LYS A 383 -10.76 13.52 10.45
C LYS A 383 -11.25 12.70 9.26
N LYS A 384 -10.38 11.93 8.60
CA LYS A 384 -10.78 11.05 7.48
C LYS A 384 -11.78 9.99 7.93
N ILE A 385 -11.48 9.25 8.99
CA ILE A 385 -12.40 8.24 9.55
C ILE A 385 -13.71 8.90 10.02
N GLN A 386 -13.65 10.11 10.60
CA GLN A 386 -14.84 10.86 10.97
C GLN A 386 -15.73 11.22 9.77
N ILE A 387 -15.14 11.67 8.65
CA ILE A 387 -15.88 11.99 7.42
C ILE A 387 -16.55 10.72 6.90
N GLU A 388 -15.82 9.61 6.80
CA GLU A 388 -16.37 8.32 6.37
C GLU A 388 -17.54 7.88 7.27
N ALA A 389 -17.40 7.99 8.60
CA ALA A 389 -18.48 7.65 9.54
C ALA A 389 -19.73 8.51 9.32
N ARG A 390 -19.56 9.81 9.04
CA ARG A 390 -20.68 10.74 8.80
C ARG A 390 -21.37 10.43 7.46
N VAL A 391 -20.59 10.21 6.40
CA VAL A 391 -21.14 9.87 5.10
C VAL A 391 -21.83 8.51 5.14
N LEU A 392 -21.28 7.52 5.83
CA LEU A 392 -21.93 6.21 6.02
C LEU A 392 -23.27 6.37 6.74
N SER A 393 -23.31 7.20 7.79
CA SER A 393 -24.56 7.53 8.48
C SER A 393 -25.60 8.15 7.54
N GLU A 394 -25.18 9.09 6.69
CA GLU A 394 -26.05 9.71 5.70
C GLU A 394 -26.58 8.70 4.68
N LEU A 395 -25.70 7.85 4.14
CA LEU A 395 -26.07 6.80 3.20
C LEU A 395 -27.10 5.84 3.81
N VAL A 396 -26.91 5.43 5.06
CA VAL A 396 -27.85 4.53 5.72
C VAL A 396 -29.21 5.21 5.91
N TYR A 397 -29.28 6.39 6.53
CA TYR A 397 -30.57 7.02 6.84
C TYR A 397 -31.31 7.54 5.61
N ASN A 398 -30.60 8.13 4.65
CA ASN A 398 -31.23 8.88 3.56
C ASN A 398 -31.39 8.06 2.27
N PHE A 399 -30.62 6.98 2.10
CA PHE A 399 -30.61 6.18 0.87
C PHE A 399 -31.08 4.74 1.14
N ILE A 400 -30.35 4.01 1.98
CA ILE A 400 -30.53 2.56 2.13
C ILE A 400 -31.80 2.22 2.92
N LEU A 401 -32.02 2.86 4.08
CA LEU A 401 -33.21 2.60 4.91
C LEU A 401 -34.51 2.90 4.14
N PRO A 402 -34.68 4.06 3.47
CA PRO A 402 -35.89 4.33 2.68
C PRO A 402 -36.12 3.32 1.56
N ALA A 403 -35.08 2.95 0.80
CA ALA A 403 -35.20 1.98 -0.27
C ALA A 403 -35.66 0.61 0.24
N ALA A 404 -35.07 0.15 1.34
CA ALA A 404 -35.41 -1.12 1.96
C ALA A 404 -36.84 -1.15 2.52
N VAL A 405 -37.27 -0.08 3.19
CA VAL A 405 -38.63 0.05 3.73
C VAL A 405 -39.67 0.12 2.62
N THR A 406 -39.39 0.85 1.54
CA THR A 406 -40.26 0.88 0.35
C THR A 406 -40.47 -0.53 -0.20
N TYR A 407 -39.39 -1.28 -0.42
CA TYR A 407 -39.51 -2.65 -0.93
C TYR A 407 -40.20 -3.59 0.06
N GLN A 408 -39.94 -3.43 1.35
CA GLN A 408 -40.62 -4.20 2.39
C GLN A 408 -42.13 -3.98 2.37
N ASN A 409 -42.58 -2.73 2.16
CA ASN A 409 -44.01 -2.42 2.03
C ASN A 409 -44.63 -3.06 0.78
N GLU A 410 -43.92 -3.09 -0.35
CA GLU A 410 -44.37 -3.78 -1.57
C GLU A 410 -44.57 -5.29 -1.34
N LEU A 411 -43.62 -5.94 -0.65
CA LEU A 411 -43.74 -7.35 -0.29
C LEU A 411 -44.91 -7.60 0.65
N LEU A 412 -45.09 -6.76 1.66
CA LEU A 412 -46.21 -6.86 2.61
C LEU A 412 -47.57 -6.66 1.95
N ASP A 413 -47.69 -5.70 1.03
CA ASP A 413 -48.90 -5.48 0.23
C ASP A 413 -49.19 -6.69 -0.68
N ASN A 414 -48.17 -7.26 -1.32
CA ASN A 414 -48.31 -8.48 -2.10
C ASN A 414 -48.85 -9.66 -1.26
N ILE A 415 -48.25 -9.89 -0.08
CA ILE A 415 -48.68 -10.92 0.86
C ILE A 415 -50.13 -10.68 1.31
N ALA A 416 -50.49 -9.44 1.66
CA ALA A 416 -51.83 -9.09 2.08
C ALA A 416 -52.86 -9.35 0.98
N LYS A 417 -52.55 -8.99 -0.27
CA LYS A 417 -53.42 -9.25 -1.44
C LYS A 417 -53.60 -10.75 -1.69
N LEU A 418 -52.53 -11.54 -1.67
CA LEU A 418 -52.61 -13.01 -1.83
C LEU A 418 -53.46 -13.63 -0.73
N LYS A 419 -53.25 -13.24 0.53
CA LYS A 419 -54.04 -13.69 1.66
C LYS A 419 -55.53 -13.34 1.51
N SER A 420 -55.83 -12.12 1.06
CA SER A 420 -57.22 -11.67 0.83
C SER A 420 -57.91 -12.42 -0.32
N ALA A 421 -57.16 -12.91 -1.29
CA ALA A 421 -57.65 -13.73 -2.40
C ALA A 421 -57.85 -15.21 -2.02
N GLY A 422 -57.62 -15.59 -0.76
CA GLY A 422 -57.77 -16.98 -0.28
C GLY A 422 -56.60 -17.89 -0.64
N VAL A 423 -55.45 -17.33 -1.03
CA VAL A 423 -54.24 -18.09 -1.31
C VAL A 423 -53.61 -18.58 0.00
N GLY A 424 -53.22 -19.86 0.06
CA GLY A 424 -52.60 -20.46 1.24
C GLY A 424 -51.18 -19.95 1.51
N GLU A 425 -50.74 -20.00 2.77
CA GLU A 425 -49.45 -19.46 3.22
C GLU A 425 -48.23 -20.02 2.49
N SER A 426 -48.27 -21.30 2.10
CA SER A 426 -47.20 -21.93 1.34
C SER A 426 -46.89 -21.23 0.00
N ALA A 427 -47.86 -20.53 -0.58
CA ALA A 427 -47.68 -19.83 -1.86
C ALA A 427 -47.07 -18.43 -1.72
N TYR A 428 -46.96 -17.88 -0.50
CA TYR A 428 -46.25 -16.62 -0.23
C TYR A 428 -45.16 -16.74 0.85
N ALA A 429 -44.76 -17.96 1.20
CA ALA A 429 -43.73 -18.22 2.20
C ALA A 429 -42.36 -17.60 1.83
N ALA A 430 -42.05 -17.52 0.53
CA ALA A 430 -40.82 -16.90 0.04
C ALA A 430 -40.81 -15.38 0.33
N GLN A 431 -41.91 -14.69 0.01
CA GLN A 431 -42.07 -13.25 0.27
C GLN A 431 -42.00 -12.96 1.77
N LEU A 432 -42.66 -13.79 2.60
CA LEU A 432 -42.59 -13.64 4.05
C LEU A 432 -41.16 -13.81 4.57
N THR A 433 -40.42 -14.79 4.06
CA THR A 433 -39.00 -15.00 4.39
C THR A 433 -38.16 -13.77 4.03
N MET A 434 -38.36 -13.19 2.85
CA MET A 434 -37.66 -11.98 2.42
C MET A 434 -37.97 -10.78 3.33
N VAL A 435 -39.23 -10.60 3.75
CA VAL A 435 -39.61 -9.54 4.70
C VAL A 435 -38.92 -9.72 6.06
N MET A 436 -38.86 -10.96 6.57
CA MET A 436 -38.19 -11.27 7.84
C MET A 436 -36.69 -11.00 7.76
N GLN A 437 -36.03 -11.46 6.70
CA GLN A 437 -34.60 -11.20 6.46
C GLN A 437 -34.30 -9.70 6.33
N MET A 438 -35.11 -8.98 5.56
CA MET A 438 -34.97 -7.53 5.40
C MET A 438 -35.09 -6.82 6.75
N SER A 439 -36.06 -7.21 7.59
CA SER A 439 -36.22 -6.64 8.94
C SER A 439 -35.01 -6.90 9.82
N GLU A 440 -34.46 -8.11 9.78
CA GLU A 440 -33.25 -8.47 10.52
C GLU A 440 -32.06 -7.62 10.09
N TYR A 441 -31.82 -7.48 8.78
CA TYR A 441 -30.71 -6.69 8.26
C TYR A 441 -30.84 -5.21 8.60
N LEU A 442 -32.05 -4.65 8.50
CA LEU A 442 -32.32 -3.26 8.88
C LEU A 442 -32.05 -3.00 10.36
N ASN A 443 -32.53 -3.89 11.24
CA ASN A 443 -32.31 -3.76 12.68
C ASN A 443 -30.83 -3.85 13.04
N ASN A 444 -30.10 -4.83 12.50
CA ASN A 444 -28.68 -4.99 12.79
C ASN A 444 -27.84 -3.82 12.24
N MET A 445 -28.13 -3.37 11.01
CA MET A 445 -27.46 -2.22 10.40
C MET A 445 -27.69 -0.95 11.24
N ARG A 446 -28.94 -0.66 11.62
CA ARG A 446 -29.30 0.50 12.42
C ARG A 446 -28.65 0.43 13.82
N ASN A 447 -28.69 -0.72 14.49
CA ASN A 447 -28.10 -0.86 15.82
C ASN A 447 -26.59 -0.59 15.79
N SER A 448 -25.88 -1.11 14.79
CA SER A 448 -24.45 -0.81 14.62
C SER A 448 -24.20 0.66 14.28
N LEU A 449 -25.07 1.29 13.49
CA LEU A 449 -24.98 2.71 13.16
C LEU A 449 -25.14 3.60 14.40
N GLU A 450 -26.14 3.35 15.24
CA GLU A 450 -26.35 4.11 16.48
C GLU A 450 -25.15 3.95 17.43
N ALA A 451 -24.63 2.73 17.57
CA ALA A 451 -23.43 2.47 18.37
C ALA A 451 -22.21 3.25 17.82
N MET A 452 -21.99 3.24 16.51
CA MET A 452 -20.94 4.02 15.85
C MET A 452 -21.08 5.53 16.11
N ILE A 453 -22.30 6.06 16.10
CA ILE A 453 -22.58 7.48 16.37
C ILE A 453 -22.19 7.82 17.82
N GLU A 454 -22.50 6.97 18.79
CA GLU A 454 -22.12 7.17 20.18
C GLU A 454 -20.61 7.07 20.40
N GLU A 455 -19.94 6.06 19.83
CA GLU A 455 -18.47 5.96 19.89
C GLU A 455 -17.79 7.17 19.24
N ARG A 456 -18.34 7.66 18.13
CA ARG A 456 -17.86 8.89 17.48
C ARG A 456 -18.04 10.11 18.39
N LYS A 457 -19.14 10.24 19.14
CA LYS A 457 -19.33 11.34 20.11
C LYS A 457 -18.26 11.30 21.19
N LYS A 458 -17.99 10.12 21.76
CA LYS A 458 -16.92 9.92 22.77
C LYS A 458 -15.55 10.29 22.21
N ALA A 459 -15.20 9.78 21.01
CA ALA A 459 -13.93 10.07 20.37
C ALA A 459 -13.73 11.58 20.08
N ASN A 460 -14.79 12.32 19.74
CA ASN A 460 -14.71 13.77 19.52
C ASN A 460 -14.46 14.59 20.80
N ALA A 461 -14.77 14.05 21.97
CA ALA A 461 -14.50 14.71 23.23
C ALA A 461 -13.04 14.57 23.68
N ILE A 462 -12.23 13.76 22.97
CA ILE A 462 -10.80 13.58 23.25
C ILE A 462 -10.02 14.75 22.64
N GLU A 463 -9.30 15.49 23.49
CA GLU A 463 -8.48 16.64 23.09
C GLU A 463 -7.18 16.20 22.41
N ASP A 464 -6.48 15.23 22.99
CA ASP A 464 -5.23 14.70 22.44
C ASP A 464 -5.43 14.04 21.08
N ALA A 465 -4.64 14.46 20.08
CA ALA A 465 -4.80 13.99 18.71
C ALA A 465 -4.49 12.49 18.55
N GLY A 466 -3.49 11.97 19.27
CA GLY A 466 -3.08 10.57 19.23
C GLY A 466 -4.13 9.66 19.84
N GLU A 467 -4.61 9.97 21.05
CA GLU A 467 -5.67 9.21 21.72
C GLU A 467 -6.99 9.29 20.95
N ARG A 468 -7.30 10.44 20.34
CA ARG A 468 -8.46 10.57 19.46
C ARG A 468 -8.33 9.67 18.22
N ALA A 469 -7.17 9.67 17.56
CA ALA A 469 -6.93 8.82 16.39
C ALA A 469 -7.07 7.34 16.73
N LYS A 470 -6.54 6.91 17.88
CA LYS A 470 -6.72 5.55 18.41
C LYS A 470 -8.18 5.22 18.65
N ALA A 471 -8.94 6.09 19.32
CA ALA A 471 -10.37 5.87 19.56
C ALA A 471 -11.18 5.73 18.26
N TYR A 472 -10.86 6.53 17.24
CA TYR A 472 -11.45 6.36 15.90
C TYR A 472 -11.09 5.01 15.27
N CYS A 473 -9.84 4.59 15.41
CA CYS A 473 -9.35 3.32 14.86
C CYS A 473 -9.98 2.09 15.56
N THR A 474 -10.07 2.10 16.88
CA THR A 474 -10.43 0.92 17.69
C THR A 474 -11.90 0.86 18.08
N SER A 475 -12.60 1.99 18.15
CA SER A 475 -14.00 2.05 18.60
C SER A 475 -14.96 2.49 17.51
N VAL A 476 -14.58 3.37 16.57
CA VAL A 476 -15.49 3.86 15.51
C VAL A 476 -15.41 3.01 14.24
N LYS A 477 -14.20 2.88 13.67
CA LYS A 477 -13.95 2.18 12.40
C LYS A 477 -14.50 0.75 12.34
N PRO A 478 -14.44 -0.08 13.40
CA PRO A 478 -14.96 -1.46 13.34
C PRO A 478 -16.45 -1.58 13.01
N HIS A 479 -17.25 -0.55 13.31
CA HIS A 479 -18.67 -0.55 12.96
C HIS A 479 -18.90 -0.47 11.44
N PHE A 480 -17.95 0.05 10.66
CA PHE A 480 -18.12 0.23 9.21
C PHE A 480 -18.34 -1.10 8.51
N ASP A 481 -17.56 -2.12 8.86
CA ASP A 481 -17.66 -3.45 8.25
C ASP A 481 -19.00 -4.11 8.58
N VAL A 482 -19.50 -3.93 9.80
CA VAL A 482 -20.81 -4.44 10.22
C VAL A 482 -21.94 -3.75 9.46
N ILE A 483 -21.92 -2.41 9.38
CA ILE A 483 -22.93 -1.63 8.67
C ILE A 483 -22.91 -1.99 7.19
N ARG A 484 -21.72 -2.02 6.58
CA ARG A 484 -21.52 -2.40 5.17
C ARG A 484 -22.07 -3.79 4.88
N LYS A 485 -21.73 -4.79 5.71
CA LYS A 485 -22.21 -6.17 5.54
C LYS A 485 -23.73 -6.23 5.37
N TYR A 486 -24.47 -5.55 6.25
CA TYR A 486 -25.93 -5.55 6.18
C TYR A 486 -26.48 -4.66 5.05
N ALA A 487 -25.83 -3.54 4.74
CA ALA A 487 -26.16 -2.74 3.57
C ALA A 487 -26.02 -3.54 2.26
N ASP A 488 -24.93 -4.30 2.12
CA ASP A 488 -24.66 -5.13 0.94
C ASP A 488 -25.65 -6.32 0.86
N TYR A 489 -26.11 -6.85 2.00
CA TYR A 489 -27.20 -7.83 2.01
C TYR A 489 -28.53 -7.22 1.56
N ILE A 490 -28.87 -6.01 2.01
CA ILE A 490 -30.06 -5.29 1.56
C ILE A 490 -29.99 -5.05 0.04
N GLU A 491 -28.85 -4.58 -0.48
CA GLU A 491 -28.62 -4.37 -1.92
C GLU A 491 -28.94 -5.61 -2.76
N ARG A 492 -28.53 -6.78 -2.27
CA ARG A 492 -28.72 -8.06 -2.95
C ARG A 492 -30.19 -8.44 -3.12
N TYR A 493 -31.04 -8.11 -2.15
CA TYR A 493 -32.47 -8.46 -2.16
C TYR A 493 -33.37 -7.34 -2.71
N ALA A 494 -32.91 -6.09 -2.66
CA ALA A 494 -33.66 -4.97 -3.19
C ALA A 494 -33.71 -5.00 -4.73
N PRO A 495 -34.89 -4.77 -5.34
CA PRO A 495 -34.99 -4.58 -6.79
C PRO A 495 -34.09 -3.44 -7.26
N ASP A 496 -33.53 -3.60 -8.46
CA ASP A 496 -32.66 -2.59 -9.08
C ASP A 496 -33.38 -1.24 -9.24
N SER A 497 -34.69 -1.27 -9.51
CA SER A 497 -35.52 -0.09 -9.70
C SER A 497 -35.71 0.79 -8.46
N VAL A 498 -35.48 0.24 -7.26
CA VAL A 498 -35.61 0.98 -5.99
C VAL A 498 -34.27 1.25 -5.33
N TRP A 499 -33.19 0.67 -5.86
CA TRP A 499 -31.86 0.83 -5.28
C TRP A 499 -31.26 2.19 -5.66
N PRO A 500 -30.84 3.03 -4.70
CA PRO A 500 -30.57 4.44 -4.96
C PRO A 500 -29.13 4.74 -5.39
N LEU A 501 -28.21 3.77 -5.31
CA LEU A 501 -26.78 3.97 -5.59
C LEU A 501 -26.34 3.13 -6.78
N PRO A 502 -25.49 3.66 -7.69
CA PRO A 502 -24.84 2.83 -8.70
C PRO A 502 -24.16 1.61 -8.08
N LYS A 503 -24.46 0.43 -8.63
CA LYS A 503 -23.93 -0.86 -8.17
C LYS A 503 -22.52 -1.06 -8.70
N TYR A 504 -21.74 -1.91 -8.05
CA TYR A 504 -20.37 -2.17 -8.50
C TYR A 504 -20.30 -2.72 -9.92
N ARG A 505 -21.29 -3.51 -10.36
CA ARG A 505 -21.37 -4.01 -11.74
C ARG A 505 -21.41 -2.88 -12.77
N GLU A 506 -21.94 -1.72 -12.40
CA GLU A 506 -22.01 -0.54 -13.26
C GLU A 506 -20.71 0.25 -13.16
N LEU A 507 -20.26 0.54 -11.93
CA LEU A 507 -19.05 1.31 -11.66
C LEU A 507 -17.78 0.70 -12.25
N LEU A 508 -17.69 -0.63 -12.34
CA LEU A 508 -16.49 -1.35 -12.77
C LEU A 508 -16.48 -1.72 -14.27
N PHE A 509 -17.65 -1.84 -14.90
CA PHE A 509 -17.77 -2.39 -16.26
C PHE A 509 -18.47 -1.50 -17.29
N VAL A 510 -19.23 -0.49 -16.88
CA VAL A 510 -19.81 0.48 -17.82
C VAL A 510 -18.70 1.47 -18.21
N ARG A 511 -18.42 1.60 -19.51
CA ARG A 511 -17.29 2.39 -20.03
C ARG A 511 -17.73 3.35 -21.12
#